data_AF-A0A1F7GEU2-F1
#
_entry.id   AF-A0A1F7GEU2-F1
#
_cell.length_a   1.000
_cell.length_b   1.000
_cell.length_c   1.000
_cell.angle_alpha   90.00
_cell.angle_beta   90.00
_cell.angle_gamma   90.00
#
_symmetry.space_group_name_H-M   'P 1'
#
loop_
_entity.id
_entity.type
_entity.pdbx_description
1 polymer ?
#
loop_
_entity_poly.entity_id
_entity_poly.type
_entity_poly.pdbx_seq_one_letter_code
_entity_poly.pdbx_strand_id
1 'polypeptide(L)'
;MSEDTKRPAIRELAGVFARDLRKSDSGRTSELSESLGFLFAEKAERDTRAEDFEAVNARINQLIESPDAIPSKFRDVANLADLLSGDPIPSLEEARNKFYQDPKVAEVVTRTIQKAAKEYTAWANVNWTYPSLGTPSSGALIEGFGAFLQTLHGKEGINRAYVMSFEEVLISERPDSPLAADVIGWRMVEEKFSFPQELHQIIDALSQKYHILASSVKID
;
A
#
# COMPACT_ATOMS: atom_id res chain seq x y z
N MET A 1 3.06 1.55 -34.21
CA MET A 1 2.98 1.35 -32.74
C MET A 1 3.07 2.73 -32.12
N SER A 2 1.96 3.25 -31.60
CA SER A 2 1.86 4.65 -31.14
C SER A 2 2.49 4.83 -29.75
N GLU A 3 2.99 6.04 -29.50
CA GLU A 3 3.65 6.47 -28.25
C GLU A 3 2.76 6.40 -26.98
N ASP A 4 1.52 5.91 -27.09
CA ASP A 4 0.57 5.83 -25.97
C ASP A 4 0.84 4.67 -25.00
N THR A 5 1.65 3.68 -25.35
CA THR A 5 1.98 2.55 -24.46
C THR A 5 2.99 2.88 -23.36
N LYS A 6 3.55 4.09 -23.35
CA LYS A 6 4.57 4.54 -22.37
C LYS A 6 4.04 5.54 -21.34
N ARG A 7 2.73 5.67 -21.17
CA ARG A 7 2.20 6.42 -20.02
C ARG A 7 2.37 5.55 -18.78
N PRO A 8 3.13 5.98 -17.75
CA PRO A 8 3.26 5.21 -16.52
C PRO A 8 1.85 4.98 -15.96
N ALA A 9 1.54 3.75 -15.52
CA ALA A 9 0.24 3.37 -14.97
C ALA A 9 -0.31 4.38 -13.94
N ILE A 10 0.60 4.97 -13.15
CA ILE A 10 0.31 6.01 -12.16
C ILE A 10 -0.29 7.28 -12.76
N ARG A 11 0.06 7.67 -14.00
CA ARG A 11 -0.43 8.87 -14.66
C ARG A 11 -1.91 8.79 -15.05
N GLU A 12 -2.38 7.62 -15.45
CA GLU A 12 -3.78 7.39 -15.79
C GLU A 12 -4.64 7.08 -14.57
N LEU A 13 -4.09 6.34 -13.59
CA LEU A 13 -4.71 6.19 -12.27
C LEU A 13 -4.97 7.58 -11.65
N ALA A 14 -3.95 8.46 -11.61
CA ALA A 14 -4.12 9.84 -11.15
C ALA A 14 -5.20 10.62 -11.92
N GLY A 15 -5.35 10.39 -13.23
CA GLY A 15 -6.35 11.06 -14.07
C GLY A 15 -7.79 10.54 -13.90
N VAL A 16 -7.97 9.28 -13.54
CA VAL A 16 -9.27 8.68 -13.18
C VAL A 16 -9.63 9.11 -11.75
N PHE A 17 -8.69 9.01 -10.81
CA PHE A 17 -8.88 9.42 -9.42
C PHE A 17 -9.19 10.92 -9.28
N ALA A 18 -8.46 11.80 -9.95
CA ALA A 18 -8.71 13.25 -9.88
C ALA A 18 -10.10 13.65 -10.42
N ARG A 19 -10.75 12.79 -11.23
CA ARG A 19 -12.06 13.07 -11.82
C ARG A 19 -13.21 12.66 -10.90
N ASP A 20 -13.05 11.57 -10.17
CA ASP A 20 -14.05 11.08 -9.21
C ASP A 20 -13.86 11.65 -7.80
N LEU A 21 -12.65 12.03 -7.41
CA LEU A 21 -12.38 12.76 -6.16
C LEU A 21 -12.94 14.18 -6.18
N ARG A 22 -12.97 14.86 -7.33
CA ARG A 22 -13.61 16.19 -7.50
C ARG A 22 -15.12 16.20 -7.22
N LYS A 23 -15.77 15.04 -7.12
CA LYS A 23 -17.20 14.91 -6.78
C LYS A 23 -17.44 14.67 -5.29
N SER A 24 -16.37 14.51 -4.49
CA SER A 24 -16.40 14.15 -3.08
C SER A 24 -15.91 15.34 -2.25
N ASP A 25 -16.85 16.13 -1.74
CA ASP A 25 -16.58 17.42 -1.06
C ASP A 25 -16.12 17.23 0.40
N SER A 26 -15.01 16.53 0.64
CA SER A 26 -14.43 16.37 1.98
C SER A 26 -12.94 16.71 1.99
N GLY A 27 -12.51 17.50 2.98
CA GLY A 27 -11.11 17.92 3.17
C GLY A 27 -10.11 16.81 2.93
N ARG A 28 -10.36 15.59 3.44
CA ARG A 28 -9.52 14.37 3.29
C ARG A 28 -9.20 13.92 1.85
N THR A 29 -10.02 14.31 0.88
CA THR A 29 -9.72 14.04 -0.54
C THR A 29 -8.74 15.04 -1.14
N SER A 30 -8.52 16.18 -0.48
CA SER A 30 -7.51 17.16 -0.88
C SER A 30 -6.10 16.66 -0.62
N GLU A 31 -5.81 16.01 0.50
CA GLU A 31 -4.48 15.50 0.83
C GLU A 31 -4.06 14.35 -0.11
N LEU A 32 -4.98 13.44 -0.43
CA LEU A 32 -4.72 12.41 -1.44
C LEU A 32 -4.46 13.05 -2.82
N SER A 33 -5.22 14.10 -3.18
CA SER A 33 -5.01 14.82 -4.43
C SER A 33 -3.67 15.56 -4.46
N GLU A 34 -3.25 16.17 -3.36
CA GLU A 34 -1.95 16.82 -3.20
C GLU A 34 -0.81 15.81 -3.28
N SER A 35 -0.95 14.67 -2.60
CA SER A 35 0.01 13.56 -2.66
C SER A 35 0.18 13.03 -4.09
N LEU A 36 -0.92 12.85 -4.81
CA LEU A 36 -0.90 12.45 -6.22
C LEU A 36 -0.27 13.54 -7.10
N GLY A 37 -0.56 14.82 -6.81
CA GLY A 37 0.06 15.96 -7.48
C GLY A 37 1.57 16.01 -7.30
N PHE A 38 2.04 15.77 -6.07
CA PHE A 38 3.45 15.63 -5.74
C PHE A 38 4.10 14.49 -6.53
N LEU A 39 3.56 13.27 -6.51
CA LEU A 39 4.12 12.14 -7.28
C LEU A 39 4.04 12.32 -8.80
N PHE A 40 3.13 13.17 -9.29
CA PHE A 40 3.10 13.55 -10.69
C PHE A 40 4.27 14.49 -11.05
N ALA A 41 4.59 15.44 -10.16
CA ALA A 41 5.68 16.39 -10.33
C ALA A 41 7.05 15.73 -10.11
N GLU A 42 7.19 14.92 -9.06
CA GLU A 42 8.43 14.28 -8.65
C GLU A 42 8.55 12.86 -9.22
N LYS A 43 9.05 12.79 -10.47
CA LYS A 43 9.20 11.52 -11.19
C LYS A 43 10.03 10.49 -10.41
N ALA A 44 11.15 10.90 -9.80
CA ALA A 44 12.03 9.98 -9.08
C ALA A 44 11.31 9.37 -7.86
N GLU A 45 10.61 10.18 -7.07
CA GLU A 45 9.83 9.74 -5.90
C GLU A 45 8.76 8.70 -6.28
N ARG A 46 8.12 8.92 -7.43
CA ARG A 46 7.12 8.00 -7.98
C ARG A 46 7.73 6.70 -8.45
N ASP A 47 8.77 6.78 -9.27
CA ASP A 47 9.35 5.60 -9.92
C ASP A 47 10.00 4.69 -8.85
N THR A 48 10.71 5.24 -7.86
CA THR A 48 11.25 4.49 -6.71
C THR A 48 10.16 3.74 -5.94
N ARG A 49 9.03 4.40 -5.60
CA ARG A 49 7.92 3.73 -4.88
C ARG A 49 7.29 2.61 -5.68
N ALA A 50 7.14 2.78 -7.00
CA ALA A 50 6.61 1.73 -7.85
C ALA A 50 7.56 0.54 -7.95
N GLU A 51 8.86 0.78 -8.07
CA GLU A 51 9.90 -0.26 -8.08
C GLU A 51 9.95 -1.03 -6.74
N ASP A 52 9.88 -0.31 -5.62
CA ASP A 52 9.82 -0.92 -4.29
C ASP A 52 8.56 -1.76 -4.11
N PHE A 53 7.41 -1.28 -4.60
CA PHE A 53 6.16 -2.03 -4.57
C PHE A 53 6.24 -3.34 -5.35
N GLU A 54 6.73 -3.29 -6.60
CA GLU A 54 6.89 -4.49 -7.42
C GLU A 54 7.89 -5.47 -6.81
N ALA A 55 8.98 -4.96 -6.23
CA ALA A 55 9.96 -5.81 -5.59
C ALA A 55 9.43 -6.50 -4.33
N VAL A 56 8.59 -5.83 -3.54
CA VAL A 56 7.89 -6.43 -2.40
C VAL A 56 6.94 -7.53 -2.89
N ASN A 57 6.13 -7.27 -3.93
CA ASN A 57 5.25 -8.30 -4.49
C ASN A 57 6.01 -9.50 -5.06
N ALA A 58 7.09 -9.26 -5.79
CA ALA A 58 7.96 -10.33 -6.28
C ALA A 58 8.53 -11.17 -5.12
N ARG A 59 8.92 -10.51 -4.03
CA ARG A 59 9.42 -11.20 -2.84
C ARG A 59 8.34 -12.01 -2.13
N ILE A 60 7.13 -11.46 -2.00
CA ILE A 60 5.98 -12.19 -1.45
C ILE A 60 5.68 -13.43 -2.31
N ASN A 61 5.65 -13.30 -3.63
CA ASN A 61 5.44 -14.43 -4.54
C ASN A 61 6.51 -15.51 -4.36
N GLN A 62 7.79 -15.12 -4.27
CA GLN A 62 8.88 -16.06 -4.00
C GLN A 62 8.70 -16.82 -2.68
N LEU A 63 8.16 -16.16 -1.65
CA LEU A 63 7.86 -16.79 -0.37
C LEU A 63 6.65 -17.73 -0.47
N ILE A 64 5.59 -17.32 -1.18
CA ILE A 64 4.38 -18.14 -1.42
C ILE A 64 4.71 -19.41 -2.22
N GLU A 65 5.68 -19.37 -3.15
CA GLU A 65 6.15 -20.54 -3.89
C GLU A 65 6.80 -21.62 -3.01
N SER A 66 7.21 -21.28 -1.78
CA SER A 66 7.86 -22.20 -0.84
C SER A 66 7.32 -22.00 0.58
N PRO A 67 6.04 -22.34 0.83
CA PRO A 67 5.33 -21.99 2.07
C PRO A 67 5.98 -22.62 3.31
N ASP A 68 6.50 -23.84 3.19
CA ASP A 68 7.20 -24.54 4.29
C ASP A 68 8.53 -23.89 4.70
N ALA A 69 9.05 -22.98 3.88
CA ALA A 69 10.33 -22.31 4.10
C ALA A 69 10.18 -20.81 4.43
N ILE A 70 8.94 -20.32 4.64
CA ILE A 70 8.70 -18.91 4.99
C ILE A 70 9.31 -18.62 6.37
N PRO A 71 10.24 -17.65 6.49
CA PRO A 71 10.78 -17.24 7.79
C PRO A 71 9.69 -16.77 8.76
N SER A 72 9.87 -17.02 10.06
CA SER A 72 8.89 -16.66 11.12
C SER A 72 8.51 -15.18 11.14
N LYS A 73 9.43 -14.29 10.74
CA LYS A 73 9.21 -12.85 10.61
C LYS A 73 8.24 -12.44 9.50
N PHE A 74 7.86 -13.35 8.61
CA PHE A 74 6.91 -13.14 7.51
C PHE A 74 5.62 -13.95 7.74
N ARG A 75 5.05 -13.80 8.94
CA ARG A 75 3.90 -14.58 9.39
C ARG A 75 2.67 -14.29 8.53
N ASP A 76 2.45 -13.02 8.19
CA ASP A 76 1.30 -12.64 7.38
C ASP A 76 1.45 -13.08 5.93
N VAL A 77 2.69 -13.23 5.43
CA VAL A 77 2.93 -13.85 4.10
C VAL A 77 2.47 -15.31 4.08
N ALA A 78 2.72 -16.09 5.14
CA ALA A 78 2.23 -17.46 5.23
C ALA A 78 0.69 -17.52 5.27
N ASN A 79 0.05 -16.64 6.05
CA ASN A 79 -1.40 -16.51 6.07
C ASN A 79 -1.96 -16.11 4.69
N LEU A 80 -1.30 -15.18 3.99
CA LEU A 80 -1.69 -14.79 2.64
C LEU A 80 -1.55 -15.96 1.65
N ALA A 81 -0.49 -16.77 1.73
CA ALA A 81 -0.29 -17.95 0.91
C ALA A 81 -1.46 -18.93 1.04
N ASP A 82 -1.90 -19.21 2.28
CA ASP A 82 -3.06 -20.05 2.58
C ASP A 82 -4.37 -19.46 2.05
N LEU A 83 -4.52 -18.13 2.12
CA LEU A 83 -5.69 -17.45 1.59
C LEU A 83 -5.75 -17.54 0.06
N LEU A 84 -4.63 -17.31 -0.61
CA LEU A 84 -4.47 -17.38 -2.07
C LEU A 84 -4.41 -18.82 -2.60
N SER A 85 -4.31 -19.82 -1.72
CA SER A 85 -4.13 -21.23 -2.10
C SER A 85 -2.90 -21.45 -3.00
N GLY A 86 -1.84 -20.66 -2.76
CA GLY A 86 -0.60 -20.69 -3.55
C GLY A 86 -0.64 -19.91 -4.87
N ASP A 87 -1.77 -19.27 -5.23
CA ASP A 87 -1.82 -18.42 -6.42
C ASP A 87 -0.88 -17.20 -6.29
N PRO A 88 -0.13 -16.85 -7.34
CA PRO A 88 0.75 -15.71 -7.31
C PRO A 88 -0.04 -14.39 -7.33
N ILE A 89 0.50 -13.41 -6.62
CA ILE A 89 0.06 -12.03 -6.68
C ILE A 89 0.45 -11.44 -8.05
N PRO A 90 -0.49 -10.83 -8.80
CA PRO A 90 -0.18 -10.16 -10.06
C PRO A 90 0.75 -8.96 -9.87
N SER A 91 1.48 -8.59 -10.92
CA SER A 91 2.17 -7.30 -11.02
C SER A 91 1.21 -6.12 -11.10
N LEU A 92 1.69 -4.89 -10.93
CA LEU A 92 0.90 -3.67 -11.15
C LEU A 92 0.42 -3.56 -12.60
N GLU A 93 1.21 -4.03 -13.57
CA GLU A 93 0.81 -4.04 -14.97
C GLU A 93 -0.38 -4.97 -15.23
N GLU A 94 -0.33 -6.20 -14.69
CA GLU A 94 -1.42 -7.16 -14.79
C GLU A 94 -2.68 -6.70 -14.05
N ALA A 95 -2.51 -6.14 -12.86
CA ALA A 95 -3.59 -5.56 -12.09
C ALA A 95 -4.25 -4.38 -12.82
N ARG A 96 -3.45 -3.50 -13.43
CA ARG A 96 -3.93 -2.38 -14.27
C ARG A 96 -4.78 -2.90 -15.43
N ASN A 97 -4.31 -3.93 -16.12
CA ASN A 97 -5.03 -4.49 -17.26
C ASN A 97 -6.41 -5.03 -16.82
N LYS A 98 -6.48 -5.71 -15.67
CA LYS A 98 -7.74 -6.18 -15.08
C LYS A 98 -8.65 -5.04 -14.66
N PHE A 99 -8.11 -3.97 -14.06
CA PHE A 99 -8.87 -2.79 -13.67
C PHE A 99 -9.59 -2.13 -14.86
N TYR A 100 -8.93 -2.02 -16.02
CA TYR A 100 -9.57 -1.42 -17.20
C TYR A 100 -10.54 -2.35 -17.93
N GLN A 101 -10.44 -3.66 -17.73
CA GLN A 101 -11.24 -4.66 -18.43
C GLN A 101 -12.48 -5.11 -17.64
N ASP A 102 -12.45 -5.00 -16.31
CA ASP A 102 -13.55 -5.41 -15.43
C ASP A 102 -14.14 -4.21 -14.65
N PRO A 103 -15.36 -3.76 -15.03
CA PRO A 103 -16.03 -2.66 -14.33
C PRO A 103 -16.30 -2.91 -12.84
N LYS A 104 -16.50 -4.18 -12.44
CA LYS A 104 -16.73 -4.54 -11.03
C LYS A 104 -15.44 -4.37 -10.22
N VAL A 105 -14.31 -4.76 -10.80
CA VAL A 105 -12.98 -4.52 -10.20
C VAL A 105 -12.74 -3.02 -10.05
N ALA A 106 -13.00 -2.24 -11.10
CA ALA A 106 -12.83 -0.79 -11.06
C ALA A 106 -13.69 -0.12 -9.99
N GLU A 107 -14.95 -0.55 -9.86
CA GLU A 107 -15.87 -0.07 -8.83
C GLU A 107 -15.39 -0.41 -7.42
N VAL A 108 -14.94 -1.65 -7.17
CA VAL A 108 -14.45 -2.05 -5.84
C VAL A 108 -13.19 -1.29 -5.47
N VAL A 109 -12.20 -1.18 -6.36
CA VAL A 109 -10.98 -0.42 -6.10
C VAL A 109 -11.31 1.05 -5.82
N THR A 110 -12.18 1.67 -6.62
CA THR A 110 -12.58 3.06 -6.45
C THR A 110 -13.32 3.25 -5.12
N ARG A 111 -14.27 2.37 -4.77
CA ARG A 111 -14.99 2.41 -3.50
C ARG A 111 -14.08 2.18 -2.32
N THR A 112 -13.14 1.26 -2.41
CA THR A 112 -12.13 1.04 -1.37
C THR A 112 -11.33 2.31 -1.21
N ILE A 113 -10.75 2.90 -2.26
CA ILE A 113 -9.96 4.13 -2.14
C ILE A 113 -10.80 5.30 -1.60
N GLN A 114 -12.06 5.43 -1.99
CA GLN A 114 -12.96 6.46 -1.45
C GLN A 114 -13.31 6.21 0.02
N LYS A 115 -13.58 4.96 0.40
CA LYS A 115 -13.81 4.54 1.79
C LYS A 115 -12.55 4.75 2.61
N ALA A 116 -11.41 4.35 2.06
CA ALA A 116 -10.05 4.51 2.55
C ALA A 116 -9.81 6.00 2.86
N ALA A 117 -10.01 6.89 1.88
CA ALA A 117 -9.85 8.33 2.05
C ALA A 117 -10.85 8.97 3.02
N LYS A 118 -12.05 8.40 3.19
CA LYS A 118 -13.06 8.93 4.12
C LYS A 118 -12.86 8.45 5.55
N GLU A 119 -12.57 7.16 5.73
CA GLU A 119 -12.65 6.44 7.00
C GLU A 119 -11.27 6.19 7.64
N TYR A 120 -10.20 6.09 6.86
CA TYR A 120 -8.87 5.73 7.39
C TYR A 120 -8.02 6.97 7.60
N THR A 121 -8.12 7.53 8.79
CA THR A 121 -7.39 8.74 9.20
C THR A 121 -5.87 8.58 9.24
N ALA A 122 -5.35 7.36 9.34
CA ALA A 122 -3.94 7.15 9.68
C ALA A 122 -2.95 7.43 8.54
N TRP A 123 -3.27 7.02 7.30
CA TRP A 123 -2.49 7.41 6.11
C TRP A 123 -3.11 8.59 5.36
N ALA A 124 -4.38 8.96 5.65
CA ALA A 124 -5.10 10.04 4.98
C ALA A 124 -5.10 11.40 5.70
N ASN A 125 -5.00 11.47 7.05
CA ASN A 125 -4.96 12.76 7.74
C ASN A 125 -3.52 13.28 7.81
N VAL A 126 -3.11 14.10 6.83
CA VAL A 126 -1.88 14.91 6.88
C VAL A 126 -1.78 15.63 8.23
N ASN A 127 -0.99 15.10 9.16
CA ASN A 127 -0.83 15.65 10.49
C ASN A 127 0.66 15.59 10.86
N TRP A 128 1.37 16.71 10.72
CA TRP A 128 2.70 17.10 11.23
C TRP A 128 3.84 16.06 11.36
N THR A 129 3.68 14.84 10.85
CA THR A 129 4.46 13.64 11.21
C THR A 129 4.50 12.59 10.09
N TYR A 130 4.17 12.96 8.84
CA TYR A 130 4.47 12.10 7.70
C TYR A 130 5.92 12.31 7.27
N PRO A 131 6.68 11.24 6.97
CA PRO A 131 8.04 11.39 6.48
C PRO A 131 8.10 11.93 5.04
N SER A 132 6.98 11.90 4.29
CA SER A 132 6.91 12.41 2.93
C SER A 132 5.50 12.86 2.50
N LEU A 133 5.41 13.62 1.41
CA LEU A 133 4.14 13.97 0.74
C LEU A 133 3.54 12.81 -0.06
N GLY A 134 4.30 11.74 -0.32
CA GLY A 134 3.84 10.56 -1.07
C GLY A 134 2.91 9.64 -0.24
N THR A 135 2.90 9.84 1.07
CA THR A 135 2.31 8.90 2.03
C THR A 135 0.84 8.55 1.79
N PRO A 136 -0.08 9.51 1.54
CA PRO A 136 -1.47 9.17 1.24
C PRO A 136 -1.65 8.33 -0.04
N SER A 137 -0.89 8.64 -1.09
CA SER A 137 -0.96 7.91 -2.36
C SER A 137 -0.43 6.49 -2.24
N SER A 138 0.67 6.30 -1.50
CA SER A 138 1.22 4.99 -1.18
C SER A 138 0.22 4.12 -0.40
N GLY A 139 -0.49 4.71 0.59
CA GLY A 139 -1.52 4.01 1.36
C GLY A 139 -2.69 3.56 0.48
N ALA A 140 -3.18 4.47 -0.36
CA ALA A 140 -4.24 4.16 -1.32
C ALA A 140 -3.82 3.05 -2.31
N LEU A 141 -2.55 3.03 -2.74
CA LEU A 141 -2.03 1.99 -3.62
C LEU A 141 -2.02 0.62 -2.94
N ILE A 142 -1.46 0.51 -1.73
CA ILE A 142 -1.32 -0.78 -1.02
C ILE A 142 -2.69 -1.33 -0.62
N GLU A 143 -3.55 -0.54 0.03
CA GLU A 143 -4.90 -0.95 0.44
C GLU A 143 -5.81 -1.24 -0.77
N GLY A 144 -5.73 -0.40 -1.81
CA GLY A 144 -6.47 -0.60 -3.05
C GLY A 144 -6.09 -1.90 -3.73
N PHE A 145 -4.80 -2.25 -3.70
CA PHE A 145 -4.29 -3.50 -4.26
C PHE A 145 -4.74 -4.73 -3.45
N GLY A 146 -4.69 -4.68 -2.12
CA GLY A 146 -5.21 -5.76 -1.28
C GLY A 146 -6.72 -6.01 -1.49
N ALA A 147 -7.52 -4.95 -1.65
CA ALA A 147 -8.94 -5.07 -1.98
C ALA A 147 -9.18 -5.63 -3.39
N PHE A 148 -8.31 -5.29 -4.34
CA PHE A 148 -8.31 -5.90 -5.67
C PHE A 148 -8.06 -7.42 -5.59
N LEU A 149 -7.06 -7.86 -4.83
CA LEU A 149 -6.80 -9.30 -4.62
C LEU A 149 -7.99 -10.00 -3.98
N GLN A 150 -8.57 -9.41 -2.93
CA GLN A 150 -9.76 -9.98 -2.29
C GLN A 150 -10.92 -10.13 -3.28
N THR A 151 -11.11 -9.17 -4.19
CA THR A 151 -12.15 -9.25 -5.22
C THR A 151 -11.85 -10.31 -6.26
N LEU A 152 -10.57 -10.42 -6.68
CA LEU A 152 -10.11 -11.38 -7.67
C LEU A 152 -10.32 -12.83 -7.21
N HIS A 153 -10.02 -13.11 -5.94
CA HIS A 153 -10.11 -14.45 -5.37
C HIS A 153 -11.44 -14.73 -4.65
N GLY A 154 -12.26 -13.70 -4.40
CA GLY A 154 -13.57 -13.83 -3.76
C GLY A 154 -13.53 -14.34 -2.31
N LYS A 155 -12.41 -14.15 -1.61
CA LYS A 155 -12.18 -14.70 -0.26
C LYS A 155 -11.85 -13.58 0.73
N GLU A 156 -12.65 -13.50 1.80
CA GLU A 156 -12.45 -12.51 2.86
C GLU A 156 -11.10 -12.69 3.57
N GLY A 157 -10.56 -11.60 4.11
CA GLY A 157 -9.30 -11.60 4.84
C GLY A 157 -8.07 -11.35 3.96
N ILE A 158 -8.16 -11.57 2.63
CA ILE A 158 -7.04 -11.34 1.70
C ILE A 158 -6.53 -9.90 1.77
N ASN A 159 -7.41 -8.91 1.85
CA ASN A 159 -6.97 -7.51 1.90
C ASN A 159 -6.03 -7.26 3.09
N ARG A 160 -6.47 -7.60 4.30
CA ARG A 160 -5.65 -7.38 5.51
C ARG A 160 -4.39 -8.23 5.51
N ALA A 161 -4.47 -9.49 5.09
CA ALA A 161 -3.30 -10.37 5.00
C ALA A 161 -2.27 -9.81 4.00
N TYR A 162 -2.72 -9.28 2.86
CA TYR A 162 -1.84 -8.63 1.88
C TYR A 162 -1.17 -7.39 2.44
N VAL A 163 -1.93 -6.47 3.04
CA VAL A 163 -1.35 -5.24 3.62
C VAL A 163 -0.29 -5.59 4.65
N MET A 164 -0.59 -6.51 5.59
CA MET A 164 0.37 -6.95 6.60
C MET A 164 1.59 -7.65 5.99
N SER A 165 1.40 -8.52 5.00
CA SER A 165 2.50 -9.19 4.27
C SER A 165 3.43 -8.19 3.60
N PHE A 166 2.84 -7.21 2.93
CA PHE A 166 3.55 -6.14 2.23
C PHE A 166 4.39 -5.33 3.21
N GLU A 167 3.76 -4.94 4.32
CA GLU A 167 4.38 -4.23 5.43
C GLU A 167 5.56 -5.00 6.03
N GLU A 168 5.39 -6.28 6.38
CA GLU A 168 6.46 -7.15 6.92
C GLU A 168 7.68 -7.23 5.99
N VAL A 169 7.44 -7.49 4.70
CA VAL A 169 8.51 -7.63 3.70
C VAL A 169 9.20 -6.30 3.44
N LEU A 170 8.43 -5.21 3.27
CA LEU A 170 8.97 -3.89 2.98
C LEU A 170 9.92 -3.41 4.07
N ILE A 171 9.50 -3.42 5.34
CA ILE A 171 10.36 -2.90 6.42
C ILE A 171 11.56 -3.81 6.67
N SER A 172 11.42 -5.12 6.44
CA SER A 172 12.50 -6.06 6.70
C SER A 172 13.57 -6.05 5.61
N GLU A 173 13.19 -5.85 4.35
CA GLU A 173 14.11 -6.01 3.22
C GLU A 173 14.42 -4.69 2.49
N ARG A 174 13.62 -3.64 2.73
CA ARG A 174 13.80 -2.30 2.15
C ARG A 174 13.61 -1.17 3.18
N PRO A 175 14.28 -1.20 4.34
CA PRO A 175 14.10 -0.20 5.41
C PRO A 175 14.45 1.25 4.99
N ASP A 176 15.28 1.42 3.97
CA ASP A 176 15.69 2.74 3.47
C ASP A 176 14.80 3.28 2.34
N SER A 177 13.77 2.51 1.94
CA SER A 177 12.82 2.94 0.92
C SER A 177 11.97 4.13 1.41
N PRO A 178 11.67 5.11 0.55
CA PRO A 178 10.68 6.14 0.87
C PRO A 178 9.29 5.53 1.10
N LEU A 179 8.98 4.38 0.50
CA LEU A 179 7.73 3.64 0.77
C LEU A 179 7.73 3.03 2.18
N ALA A 180 8.89 2.58 2.68
CA ALA A 180 9.00 2.09 4.06
C ALA A 180 8.79 3.21 5.08
N ALA A 181 9.28 4.41 4.76
CA ALA A 181 8.99 5.61 5.54
C ALA A 181 7.47 5.88 5.57
N ASP A 182 6.82 5.90 4.39
CA ASP A 182 5.37 6.10 4.27
C ASP A 182 4.58 5.12 5.16
N VAL A 183 4.88 3.82 5.06
CA VAL A 183 4.22 2.73 5.82
C VAL A 183 4.39 2.88 7.34
N ILE A 184 5.60 3.18 7.81
CA ILE A 184 5.87 3.36 9.25
C ILE A 184 5.03 4.52 9.81
N GLY A 185 4.80 5.56 9.01
CA GLY A 185 4.03 6.75 9.38
C GLY A 185 2.52 6.57 9.42
N TRP A 186 1.98 5.41 9.05
CA TRP A 186 0.54 5.17 9.07
C TRP A 186 0.06 4.73 10.45
N ARG A 187 0.27 3.45 10.78
CA ARG A 187 -0.14 2.83 12.04
C ARG A 187 0.83 1.79 12.54
N MET A 188 1.90 1.50 11.81
CA MET A 188 2.79 0.40 12.14
C MET A 188 3.42 0.55 13.53
N VAL A 189 3.65 1.79 13.99
CA VAL A 189 4.11 2.07 15.35
C VAL A 189 3.02 1.78 16.39
N GLU A 190 1.76 2.13 16.12
CA GLU A 190 0.61 1.87 17.00
C GLU A 190 0.27 0.37 17.05
N GLU A 191 0.40 -0.31 15.92
CA GLU A 191 0.09 -1.72 15.71
C GLU A 191 1.34 -2.61 15.79
N LYS A 192 2.45 -2.14 16.38
CA LYS A 192 3.71 -2.89 16.42
C LYS A 192 3.53 -4.32 16.94
N PHE A 193 2.69 -4.50 17.96
CA PHE A 193 2.41 -5.79 18.56
C PHE A 193 1.54 -6.72 17.71
N SER A 194 0.96 -6.21 16.61
CA SER A 194 0.33 -7.03 15.59
C SER A 194 1.37 -7.71 14.69
N PHE A 195 2.63 -7.24 14.64
CA PHE A 195 3.71 -7.86 13.85
C PHE A 195 4.50 -8.90 14.65
N PRO A 196 5.18 -9.85 13.98
CA PRO A 196 6.16 -10.74 14.59
C PRO A 196 7.20 -10.00 15.44
N GLN A 197 7.60 -10.59 16.56
CA GLN A 197 8.50 -9.95 17.54
C GLN A 197 9.85 -9.57 16.91
N GLU A 198 10.31 -10.35 15.95
CA GLU A 198 11.53 -10.14 15.18
C GLU A 198 11.54 -8.80 14.42
N LEU A 199 10.37 -8.28 14.06
CA LEU A 199 10.25 -6.99 13.36
C LEU A 199 10.17 -5.79 14.30
N HIS A 200 9.94 -5.99 15.60
CA HIS A 200 9.70 -4.88 16.53
C HIS A 200 10.89 -3.92 16.61
N GLN A 201 12.12 -4.43 16.60
CA GLN A 201 13.33 -3.60 16.62
C GLN A 201 13.49 -2.79 15.33
N ILE A 202 13.08 -3.35 14.19
CA ILE A 202 13.10 -2.65 12.90
C ILE A 202 12.08 -1.52 12.91
N ILE A 203 10.86 -1.79 13.39
CA ILE A 203 9.81 -0.79 13.53
C ILE A 203 10.27 0.35 14.45
N ASP A 204 10.87 0.04 15.59
CA ASP A 204 11.41 1.03 16.53
C ASP A 204 12.53 1.88 15.90
N ALA A 205 13.46 1.25 15.18
CA ALA A 205 14.56 1.94 14.51
C ALA A 205 14.07 2.88 13.40
N LEU A 206 13.09 2.45 12.61
CA LEU A 206 12.50 3.26 11.55
C LEU A 206 11.66 4.41 12.11
N SER A 207 10.88 4.16 13.17
CA SER A 207 10.13 5.20 13.89
C SER A 207 11.08 6.30 14.40
N GLN A 208 12.22 5.92 14.99
CA GLN A 208 13.25 6.87 15.42
C GLN A 208 13.88 7.62 14.24
N LYS A 209 14.28 6.91 13.19
CA LYS A 209 14.91 7.48 11.97
C LYS A 209 14.04 8.56 11.32
N TYR A 210 12.72 8.32 11.28
CA TYR A 210 11.76 9.21 10.63
C TYR A 210 11.05 10.16 11.60
N HIS A 211 11.49 10.22 12.87
CA HIS A 211 10.89 11.06 13.91
C HIS A 211 9.37 10.85 14.09
N ILE A 212 8.91 9.62 13.88
CA ILE A 212 7.50 9.25 14.01
C ILE A 212 7.25 8.84 15.45
N LEU A 213 6.65 9.73 16.22
CA LEU A 213 6.23 9.43 17.59
C LEU A 213 4.99 8.54 17.54
N ALA A 214 4.95 7.49 18.36
CA ALA A 214 3.69 6.85 18.70
C ALA A 214 2.79 7.96 19.27
N SER A 215 1.71 8.29 18.56
CA SER A 215 0.66 9.16 19.07
C SER A 215 0.37 8.70 20.49
N SER A 216 0.52 9.58 21.49
CA SER A 216 0.12 9.29 22.86
C SER A 216 -1.36 8.92 22.83
N VAL A 217 -1.64 7.62 22.79
CA VAL A 217 -2.99 7.06 22.83
C VAL A 217 -3.58 7.54 24.15
N LYS A 218 -4.42 8.57 24.08
CA LYS A 218 -5.45 8.76 25.09
C LYS A 218 -6.38 7.58 24.91
N ILE A 219 -6.22 6.60 25.79
CA ILE A 219 -7.26 5.65 26.10
C ILE A 219 -8.34 6.49 26.78
N ASP A 220 -9.41 6.79 26.07
CA ASP A 220 -10.68 7.18 26.69
C ASP A 220 -11.41 5.91 27.16
#